data_AF-A0A7C4R4R3-F1
#
_entry.id   AF-A0A7C4R4R3-F1
#
_cell.length_a   1.000
_cell.length_b   1.000
_cell.length_c   1.000
_cell.angle_alpha   90.00
_cell.angle_beta   90.00
_cell.angle_gamma   90.00
#
_symmetry.space_group_name_H-M   'P 1'
#
loop_
_entity.id
_entity.type
_entity.pdbx_description
1 polymer ?
#
loop_
_entity_poly.entity_id
_entity_poly.type
_entity_poly.pdbx_seq_one_letter_code
_entity_poly.pdbx_strand_id
1 'polypeptide(L)'
;IAVAAGAPYVFGRKKDGRTYGGGLWAMLGGIDTFKLIDFLKTPPSKEELENLERDRTRLFGYGAHFNWETTGHHPARPIKRTWEEVEKRIKEGTFGVVEPTWLPDTRKILIEWMKYVKEGRVPPWYGSPKFIYPFPWFSLSLWRHGKMRYDQAIGGLFECWFNQADPVETSKAIFWMRKMNKIFIEFLRERIPGFENAYIIIEAPTLPTRESRRIIGEYILTEQDAIEAKQFPDVIGKSGAGFVIKRPFDIPYRILLPKNIDNIIVAGRCVSVDDAILGHGFRFVFRCEGVCLILGEAAGTAAALSSRLGVSPKKLDVKLLQKTLLEQGALLFLEDEREREEEVRNYILSYQIP
;
A
#
# COMPACT_ATOMS: atom_id res chain seq x y z
N ILE A 1 14.29 -19.05 6.70
CA ILE A 1 15.02 -20.15 6.05
C ILE A 1 16.31 -19.63 5.42
N ALA A 2 16.28 -18.90 4.30
CA ALA A 2 17.50 -18.40 3.63
C ALA A 2 18.49 -17.68 4.58
N VAL A 3 17.99 -16.76 5.42
CA VAL A 3 18.81 -16.07 6.42
C VAL A 3 19.45 -17.04 7.43
N ALA A 4 18.69 -18.02 7.90
CA ALA A 4 19.22 -19.03 8.84
C ALA A 4 20.26 -19.95 8.17
N ALA A 5 20.17 -20.13 6.84
CA ALA A 5 21.17 -20.84 6.05
C ALA A 5 22.43 -20.00 5.77
N GLY A 6 22.46 -18.72 6.16
CA GLY A 6 23.62 -17.82 5.96
C GLY A 6 23.49 -16.85 4.79
N ALA A 7 22.32 -16.75 4.15
CA ALA A 7 22.11 -15.74 3.11
C ALA A 7 22.17 -14.32 3.72
N PRO A 8 22.89 -13.38 3.08
CA PRO A 8 22.86 -11.99 3.48
C PRO A 8 21.46 -11.40 3.29
N TYR A 9 21.09 -10.44 4.14
CA TYR A 9 19.78 -9.81 4.10
C TYR A 9 19.87 -8.35 4.53
N VAL A 10 18.86 -7.57 4.14
CA VAL A 10 18.61 -6.23 4.66
C VAL A 10 17.36 -6.25 5.55
N PHE A 11 17.36 -5.37 6.53
CA PHE A 11 16.23 -5.18 7.44
C PHE A 11 15.88 -3.70 7.52
N GLY A 12 14.70 -3.34 7.03
CA GLY A 12 14.26 -1.95 7.03
C GLY A 12 15.01 -1.04 6.05
N ARG A 13 14.90 0.26 6.29
CA ARG A 13 15.59 1.33 5.56
C ARG A 13 17.08 1.34 5.83
N LYS A 14 17.88 1.67 4.81
CA LYS A 14 19.32 1.90 4.98
C LYS A 14 19.64 3.05 5.94
N LYS A 15 18.80 4.10 5.98
CA LYS A 15 19.07 5.33 6.74
C LYS A 15 19.05 5.14 8.26
N ASP A 16 18.12 4.33 8.77
CA ASP A 16 17.89 4.20 10.21
C ASP A 16 17.62 2.75 10.69
N GLY A 17 17.71 1.76 9.79
CA GLY A 17 17.53 0.35 10.11
C GLY A 17 16.10 -0.03 10.52
N ARG A 18 15.13 0.89 10.39
CA ARG A 18 13.74 0.65 10.78
C ARG A 18 12.93 0.14 9.60
N THR A 19 12.07 -0.83 9.86
CA THR A 19 11.04 -1.26 8.92
C THR A 19 9.94 -0.21 8.84
N TYR A 20 9.30 -0.13 7.67
CA TYR A 20 8.16 0.76 7.55
C TYR A 20 6.94 0.15 8.22
N GLY A 21 6.09 1.05 8.72
CA GLY A 21 5.08 0.69 9.69
C GLY A 21 4.02 -0.30 9.22
N GLY A 22 3.47 -1.03 10.18
CA GLY A 22 2.23 -1.79 10.02
C GLY A 22 1.01 -0.97 10.46
N GLY A 23 -0.14 -1.16 9.83
CA GLY A 23 -1.38 -0.46 10.19
C GLY A 23 -2.47 -1.45 10.57
N LEU A 24 -3.24 -1.18 11.63
CA LEU A 24 -4.33 -2.04 12.08
C LEU A 24 -5.66 -1.44 11.69
N TRP A 25 -6.29 -2.05 10.70
CA TRP A 25 -7.57 -1.57 10.19
C TRP A 25 -8.72 -2.06 11.07
N ALA A 26 -9.72 -1.20 11.20
CA ALA A 26 -10.98 -1.49 11.85
C ALA A 26 -12.14 -1.26 10.87
N MET A 27 -13.09 -2.19 10.87
CA MET A 27 -14.39 -1.94 10.28
C MET A 27 -15.26 -1.21 11.29
N LEU A 28 -15.87 -0.12 10.85
CA LEU A 28 -16.75 0.73 11.64
C LEU A 28 -18.18 0.55 11.15
N GLY A 29 -19.14 0.54 12.07
CA GLY A 29 -20.58 0.55 11.81
C GLY A 29 -21.26 1.72 12.50
N GLY A 30 -22.56 1.92 12.25
CA GLY A 30 -23.35 2.97 12.91
C GLY A 30 -23.11 4.37 12.35
N ILE A 31 -22.70 4.46 11.09
CA ILE A 31 -22.37 5.72 10.43
C ILE A 31 -23.58 6.21 9.64
N ASP A 32 -23.97 7.46 9.87
CA ASP A 32 -24.89 8.18 8.99
C ASP A 32 -24.09 8.88 7.89
N THR A 33 -23.91 8.16 6.77
CA THR A 33 -23.14 8.67 5.62
C THR A 33 -23.77 9.94 5.02
N PHE A 34 -25.08 10.11 5.10
CA PHE A 34 -25.75 11.28 4.51
C PHE A 34 -25.50 12.52 5.35
N LYS A 35 -25.62 12.41 6.68
CA LYS A 35 -25.25 13.49 7.61
C LYS A 35 -23.78 13.89 7.47
N LEU A 36 -22.90 12.91 7.28
CA LEU A 36 -21.48 13.16 7.02
C LEU A 36 -21.28 13.92 5.69
N ILE A 37 -21.95 13.51 4.62
CA ILE A 37 -21.89 14.19 3.33
C ILE A 37 -22.34 15.65 3.47
N ASP A 38 -23.43 15.92 4.18
CA ASP A 38 -23.92 17.28 4.39
C ASP A 38 -22.90 18.14 5.18
N PHE A 39 -22.23 17.56 6.17
CA PHE A 39 -21.13 18.22 6.87
C PHE A 39 -19.96 18.59 5.92
N LEU A 40 -19.65 17.72 4.96
CA LEU A 40 -18.55 17.91 4.01
C LEU A 40 -18.90 18.88 2.87
N LYS A 41 -20.18 19.09 2.55
CA LYS A 41 -20.63 20.00 1.48
C LYS A 41 -20.17 21.44 1.67
N THR A 42 -20.08 21.89 2.91
CA THR A 42 -19.55 23.23 3.20
C THR A 42 -18.02 23.19 3.21
N PRO A 43 -17.30 23.96 2.39
CA PRO A 43 -15.85 23.97 2.41
C PRO A 43 -15.29 24.66 3.68
N PRO A 44 -14.07 24.33 4.13
CA PRO A 44 -13.38 25.11 5.16
C PRO A 44 -13.09 26.54 4.71
N SER A 45 -12.94 27.45 5.66
CA SER A 45 -12.49 28.81 5.39
C SER A 45 -11.03 28.84 4.91
N LYS A 46 -10.62 29.92 4.24
CA LYS A 46 -9.23 30.10 3.79
C LYS A 46 -8.24 30.07 4.97
N GLU A 47 -8.61 30.68 6.09
CA GLU A 47 -7.80 30.70 7.31
C GLU A 47 -7.63 29.29 7.91
N GLU A 48 -8.70 28.49 7.92
CA GLU A 48 -8.62 27.10 8.39
C GLU A 48 -7.68 26.26 7.53
N LEU A 49 -7.68 26.49 6.22
CA LEU A 49 -6.78 25.82 5.28
C LEU A 49 -5.31 26.23 5.49
N GLU A 50 -5.03 27.52 5.69
CA GLU A 50 -3.68 28.01 5.97
C GLU A 50 -3.15 27.44 7.30
N ASN A 51 -3.99 27.40 8.34
CA ASN A 51 -3.67 26.78 9.61
C ASN A 51 -3.40 25.27 9.47
N LEU A 52 -4.23 24.57 8.67
CA LEU A 52 -4.04 23.15 8.36
C LEU A 52 -2.69 22.88 7.70
N GLU A 53 -2.28 23.69 6.73
CA GLU A 53 -1.01 23.51 6.05
C GLU A 53 0.20 23.69 6.99
N ARG A 54 0.14 24.71 7.86
CA ARG A 54 1.16 24.95 8.89
C ARG A 54 1.26 23.79 9.87
N ASP A 55 0.11 23.36 10.40
CA ASP A 55 0.04 22.27 11.38
C ASP A 55 0.42 20.94 10.77
N ARG A 56 0.04 20.67 9.50
CA ARG A 56 0.40 19.44 8.79
C ARG A 56 1.90 19.27 8.68
N THR A 57 2.60 20.35 8.34
CA THR A 57 4.07 20.35 8.25
C THR A 57 4.71 20.02 9.58
N ARG A 58 4.21 20.62 10.67
CA ARG A 58 4.75 20.47 12.02
C ARG A 58 4.43 19.13 12.67
N LEU A 59 3.17 18.69 12.60
CA LEU A 59 2.62 17.57 13.39
C LEU A 59 2.65 16.23 12.66
N PHE A 60 2.61 16.24 11.33
CA PHE A 60 2.72 15.04 10.50
C PHE A 60 4.09 14.89 9.83
N GLY A 61 4.97 15.90 9.93
CA GLY A 61 6.37 15.82 9.50
C GLY A 61 6.56 15.70 7.99
N TYR A 62 5.83 16.50 7.20
CA TYR A 62 6.06 16.65 5.75
C TYR A 62 7.56 16.91 5.51
N GLY A 63 8.23 15.97 4.83
CA GLY A 63 9.70 15.92 4.64
C GLY A 63 10.38 14.62 5.12
N ALA A 64 9.76 13.80 5.97
CA ALA A 64 10.33 12.52 6.39
C ALA A 64 9.68 11.27 5.75
N HIS A 65 8.44 11.39 5.26
CA HIS A 65 7.71 10.25 4.69
C HIS A 65 7.04 10.50 3.35
N PHE A 66 7.27 11.67 2.81
CA PHE A 66 6.73 12.05 1.56
C PHE A 66 7.57 13.24 1.11
N ASN A 67 8.23 13.09 -0.04
CA ASN A 67 8.88 14.21 -0.70
C ASN A 67 8.32 14.25 -2.11
N TRP A 68 7.22 14.99 -2.28
CA TRP A 68 6.60 15.27 -3.58
C TRP A 68 7.47 16.23 -4.41
N GLU A 69 8.42 16.92 -3.78
CA GLU A 69 9.25 17.95 -4.41
C GLU A 69 10.34 17.33 -5.32
N THR A 70 10.77 16.09 -5.06
CA THR A 70 11.77 15.41 -5.90
C THR A 70 11.20 14.73 -7.15
N THR A 71 9.88 14.60 -7.30
CA THR A 71 9.26 13.93 -8.48
C THR A 71 8.61 14.89 -9.46
N GLY A 72 8.54 16.20 -9.15
CA GLY A 72 8.04 17.25 -10.04
C GLY A 72 6.62 17.07 -10.59
N HIS A 73 5.89 16.02 -10.19
CA HIS A 73 4.62 15.62 -10.78
C HIS A 73 3.72 14.99 -9.71
N HIS A 74 2.49 15.50 -9.67
CA HIS A 74 1.34 14.96 -8.94
C HIS A 74 0.51 14.12 -9.92
N PRO A 75 0.61 12.77 -9.97
CA PRO A 75 0.05 12.01 -11.09
C PRO A 75 -1.32 11.39 -10.83
N ALA A 76 -1.87 11.50 -9.61
CA ALA A 76 -3.30 11.38 -9.41
C ALA A 76 -3.79 12.68 -8.84
N ARG A 77 -4.10 13.68 -9.68
CA ARG A 77 -5.07 14.70 -9.22
C ARG A 77 -6.22 13.88 -8.63
N PRO A 78 -6.56 14.00 -7.32
CA PRO A 78 -7.77 13.36 -6.83
C PRO A 78 -8.84 13.75 -7.83
N ILE A 79 -9.54 12.76 -8.38
CA ILE A 79 -10.68 13.06 -9.25
C ILE A 79 -11.62 13.81 -8.32
N LYS A 80 -11.55 15.14 -8.35
CA LYS A 80 -12.40 16.03 -7.57
C LYS A 80 -13.76 15.87 -8.22
N ARG A 81 -14.53 14.92 -7.70
CA ARG A 81 -15.91 14.74 -8.11
C ARG A 81 -16.69 15.95 -7.65
N THR A 82 -17.73 16.34 -8.37
CA THR A 82 -18.66 17.32 -7.81
C THR A 82 -19.56 16.63 -6.78
N TRP A 83 -20.17 17.40 -5.89
CA TRP A 83 -21.20 16.84 -4.99
C TRP A 83 -22.38 16.25 -5.78
N GLU A 84 -22.68 16.79 -6.95
CA GLU A 84 -23.72 16.27 -7.86
C GLU A 84 -23.38 14.86 -8.37
N GLU A 85 -22.12 14.62 -8.77
CA GLU A 85 -21.65 13.29 -9.18
C GLU A 85 -21.69 12.28 -8.04
N VAL A 86 -21.32 12.72 -6.83
CA VAL A 86 -21.39 11.91 -5.61
C VAL A 86 -22.85 11.50 -5.35
N GLU A 87 -23.77 12.46 -5.32
CA GLU A 87 -25.19 12.22 -5.07
C GLU A 87 -25.83 11.32 -6.13
N LYS A 88 -25.49 11.52 -7.41
CA LYS A 88 -25.95 10.66 -8.52
C LYS A 88 -25.58 9.20 -8.28
N ARG A 89 -24.32 8.93 -7.96
CA ARG A 89 -23.83 7.57 -7.73
C ARG A 89 -24.43 6.93 -6.48
N ILE A 90 -24.74 7.72 -5.45
CA ILE A 90 -25.41 7.20 -4.25
C ILE A 90 -26.83 6.73 -4.63
N LYS A 91 -27.56 7.52 -5.41
CA LYS A 91 -28.89 7.15 -5.93
C LYS A 91 -28.84 5.88 -6.80
N GLU A 92 -27.78 5.72 -7.59
CA GLU A 92 -27.56 4.55 -8.44
C GLU A 92 -27.00 3.33 -7.68
N GLY A 93 -26.64 3.46 -6.40
CA GLY A 93 -26.02 2.37 -5.63
C GLY A 93 -24.57 2.04 -6.02
N THR A 94 -23.92 2.94 -6.77
CA THR A 94 -22.57 2.72 -7.34
C THR A 94 -21.48 3.52 -6.61
N PHE A 95 -21.81 4.18 -5.49
CA PHE A 95 -20.88 5.06 -4.78
C PHE A 95 -19.94 4.36 -3.78
N GLY A 96 -18.85 3.77 -4.26
CA GLY A 96 -17.73 3.36 -3.39
C GLY A 96 -16.72 4.51 -3.22
N VAL A 97 -16.48 4.95 -1.98
CA VAL A 97 -15.38 5.89 -1.69
C VAL A 97 -14.17 5.09 -1.26
N VAL A 98 -13.18 5.00 -2.15
CA VAL A 98 -11.82 4.66 -1.73
C VAL A 98 -11.20 5.98 -1.27
N GLU A 99 -10.97 6.13 0.03
CA GLU A 99 -10.35 7.27 0.74
C GLU A 99 -11.08 8.65 0.80
N PRO A 100 -10.89 9.42 1.90
CA PRO A 100 -11.48 10.75 2.05
C PRO A 100 -10.98 11.75 1.00
N THR A 101 -9.76 11.56 0.48
CA THR A 101 -9.16 12.45 -0.53
C THR A 101 -9.91 12.50 -1.87
N TRP A 102 -10.86 11.59 -2.09
CA TRP A 102 -11.66 11.48 -3.31
C TRP A 102 -13.06 12.09 -3.18
N LEU A 103 -13.44 12.47 -1.97
CA LEU A 103 -14.59 13.33 -1.69
C LEU A 103 -14.17 14.80 -1.76
N PRO A 104 -15.05 15.71 -2.19
CA PRO A 104 -14.80 17.14 -2.04
C PRO A 104 -14.57 17.48 -0.57
N ASP A 105 -13.55 18.29 -0.30
CA ASP A 105 -13.40 19.03 0.96
C ASP A 105 -13.32 18.23 2.27
N THR A 106 -12.77 17.01 2.21
CA THR A 106 -12.45 16.19 3.42
C THR A 106 -11.37 16.76 4.33
N ARG A 107 -10.80 17.91 3.96
CA ARG A 107 -9.89 18.70 4.79
C ARG A 107 -10.52 19.10 6.13
N LYS A 108 -11.85 19.19 6.23
CA LYS A 108 -12.56 19.43 7.49
C LYS A 108 -12.26 18.38 8.57
N ILE A 109 -12.25 17.10 8.19
CA ILE A 109 -11.94 16.01 9.11
C ILE A 109 -10.50 16.15 9.61
N LEU A 110 -9.58 16.53 8.72
CA LEU A 110 -8.18 16.78 9.10
C LEU A 110 -8.04 17.98 10.04
N ILE A 111 -8.78 19.05 9.80
CA ILE A 111 -8.85 20.23 10.68
C ILE A 111 -9.28 19.82 12.09
N GLU A 112 -10.39 19.08 12.22
CA GLU A 112 -10.85 18.61 13.51
C GLU A 112 -9.86 17.63 14.17
N TRP A 113 -9.25 16.76 13.39
CA TRP A 113 -8.23 15.84 13.90
C TRP A 113 -7.02 16.59 14.47
N MET A 114 -6.53 17.64 13.81
CA MET A 114 -5.42 18.43 14.35
C MET A 114 -5.79 19.19 15.63
N LYS A 115 -7.02 19.71 15.73
CA LYS A 115 -7.51 20.30 16.99
C LYS A 115 -7.51 19.25 18.09
N TYR A 116 -8.02 18.06 17.80
CA TYR A 116 -8.05 16.92 18.73
C TYR A 116 -6.64 16.46 19.16
N VAL A 117 -5.67 16.46 18.24
CA VAL A 117 -4.25 16.21 18.54
C VAL A 117 -3.67 17.28 19.48
N LYS A 118 -3.97 18.56 19.23
CA LYS A 118 -3.49 19.69 20.05
C LYS A 118 -4.06 19.70 21.47
N GLU A 119 -5.18 19.04 21.71
CA GLU A 119 -5.76 18.82 23.04
C GLU A 119 -4.96 17.79 23.88
N GLY A 120 -3.94 17.14 23.31
CA GLY A 120 -3.08 16.18 24.02
C GLY A 120 -3.70 14.79 24.21
N ARG A 121 -4.82 14.51 23.53
CA ARG A 121 -5.57 13.25 23.64
C ARG A 121 -5.00 12.12 22.77
N VAL A 122 -4.21 12.48 21.76
CA VAL A 122 -3.61 11.55 20.82
C VAL A 122 -2.14 11.34 21.20
N PRO A 123 -1.67 10.11 21.45
CA PRO A 123 -0.26 9.87 21.67
C PRO A 123 0.51 9.99 20.34
N PRO A 124 1.82 10.28 20.39
CA PRO A 124 2.66 10.26 19.21
C PRO A 124 2.72 8.86 18.61
N TRP A 125 3.08 8.81 17.34
CA TRP A 125 3.27 7.60 16.57
C TRP A 125 4.31 6.67 17.23
N TYR A 126 3.87 5.45 17.56
CA TYR A 126 4.75 4.42 18.13
C TYR A 126 5.93 4.11 17.22
N GLY A 127 7.14 4.16 17.78
CA GLY A 127 8.37 3.85 17.08
C GLY A 127 8.82 4.92 16.08
N SER A 128 8.19 6.10 16.05
CA SER A 128 8.71 7.23 15.27
C SER A 128 9.91 7.88 15.98
N PRO A 129 10.97 8.29 15.26
CA PRO A 129 12.11 9.04 15.81
C PRO A 129 11.77 10.52 16.07
N LYS A 130 10.66 11.01 15.51
CA LYS A 130 10.14 12.36 15.72
C LYS A 130 8.78 12.30 16.39
N PHE A 131 8.43 13.34 17.13
CA PHE A 131 7.09 13.48 17.71
C PHE A 131 6.09 13.89 16.61
N ILE A 132 5.67 12.88 15.84
CA ILE A 132 4.66 13.01 14.79
C ILE A 132 3.43 12.22 15.20
N TYR A 133 2.28 12.62 14.68
CA TYR A 133 0.99 12.01 14.98
C TYR A 133 0.51 11.17 13.80
N PRO A 134 -0.33 10.16 14.03
CA PRO A 134 -0.89 9.37 12.95
C PRO A 134 -1.93 10.18 12.15
N PHE A 135 -1.96 9.94 10.84
CA PHE A 135 -2.95 10.54 9.95
C PHE A 135 -4.25 9.71 9.98
N PRO A 136 -5.44 10.36 10.05
CA PRO A 136 -6.71 9.67 10.08
C PRO A 136 -7.12 9.29 8.66
N TRP A 137 -7.47 8.02 8.44
CA TRP A 137 -7.91 7.58 7.12
C TRP A 137 -9.00 6.51 7.24
N PHE A 138 -10.00 6.63 6.38
CA PHE A 138 -11.11 5.69 6.28
C PHE A 138 -11.79 5.79 4.91
N SER A 139 -12.29 4.67 4.43
CA SER A 139 -13.15 4.54 3.26
C SER A 139 -14.60 4.40 3.72
N LEU A 140 -15.49 5.19 3.13
CA LEU A 140 -16.94 5.10 3.34
C LEU A 140 -17.56 4.13 2.33
N SER A 141 -18.70 3.55 2.70
CA SER A 141 -19.52 2.71 1.83
C SER A 141 -18.81 1.44 1.37
N LEU A 142 -19.10 0.32 2.05
CA LEU A 142 -18.50 -0.96 1.71
C LEU A 142 -19.41 -1.79 0.81
N TRP A 143 -18.83 -2.49 -0.16
CA TRP A 143 -19.54 -3.53 -0.90
C TRP A 143 -19.58 -4.81 -0.08
N ARG A 144 -20.78 -5.31 0.22
CA ARG A 144 -20.99 -6.57 0.94
C ARG A 144 -22.21 -7.30 0.41
N HIS A 145 -22.03 -8.58 0.06
CA HIS A 145 -23.08 -9.42 -0.53
C HIS A 145 -23.78 -8.76 -1.74
N GLY A 146 -22.99 -8.19 -2.66
CA GLY A 146 -23.50 -7.52 -3.86
C GLY A 146 -24.26 -6.22 -3.62
N LYS A 147 -24.21 -5.67 -2.39
CA LYS A 147 -24.90 -4.43 -2.03
C LYS A 147 -23.96 -3.45 -1.35
N MET A 148 -24.19 -2.17 -1.60
CA MET A 148 -23.49 -1.09 -0.93
C MET A 148 -24.04 -0.86 0.47
N ARG A 149 -23.15 -0.76 1.47
CA ARG A 149 -23.47 -0.54 2.88
C ARG A 149 -23.03 0.87 3.29
N TYR A 150 -23.98 1.80 3.27
CA TYR A 150 -23.77 3.20 3.65
C TYR A 150 -23.73 3.42 5.18
N ASP A 151 -23.97 2.37 5.97
CA ASP A 151 -23.89 2.37 7.43
C ASP A 151 -22.50 1.98 7.95
N GLN A 152 -21.56 1.67 7.03
CA GLN A 152 -20.26 1.08 7.34
C GLN A 152 -19.11 1.83 6.67
N ALA A 153 -17.97 1.81 7.35
CA ALA A 153 -16.70 2.28 6.84
C ALA A 153 -15.61 1.29 7.22
N ILE A 154 -14.49 1.36 6.53
CA ILE A 154 -13.24 0.72 6.93
C ILE A 154 -12.24 1.83 7.17
N GLY A 155 -11.59 1.84 8.32
CA GLY A 155 -10.67 2.92 8.67
C GLY A 155 -9.80 2.60 9.88
N GLY A 156 -8.99 3.57 10.26
CA GLY A 156 -8.11 3.47 11.41
C GLY A 156 -7.08 4.58 11.41
N LEU A 157 -6.31 4.66 12.49
CA LEU A 157 -5.13 5.52 12.53
C LEU A 157 -3.94 4.73 12.02
N PHE A 158 -3.21 5.36 11.08
CA PHE A 158 -2.22 4.65 10.30
C PHE A 158 -0.87 4.60 11.00
N GLU A 159 -0.34 3.39 10.94
CA GLU A 159 1.07 3.04 11.08
C GLU A 159 1.62 3.06 12.51
N CYS A 160 2.45 2.06 12.82
CA CYS A 160 3.34 1.96 13.96
C CYS A 160 4.64 1.35 13.45
N TRP A 161 5.79 1.84 13.92
CA TRP A 161 7.10 1.31 13.51
C TRP A 161 7.60 0.37 14.59
N PHE A 162 7.89 -0.85 14.19
CA PHE A 162 8.29 -1.92 15.10
C PHE A 162 9.00 -3.01 14.31
N ASN A 163 9.89 -3.73 14.99
CA ASN A 163 10.52 -4.91 14.45
C ASN A 163 9.55 -6.09 14.48
N GLN A 164 8.98 -6.42 13.32
CA GLN A 164 8.09 -7.58 13.16
C GLN A 164 8.76 -8.95 13.29
N ALA A 165 10.10 -9.00 13.35
CA ALA A 165 10.80 -10.22 13.71
C ALA A 165 10.99 -10.37 15.23
N ASP A 166 10.60 -9.36 16.02
CA ASP A 166 10.59 -9.39 17.47
C ASP A 166 9.14 -9.56 17.98
N PRO A 167 8.82 -10.67 18.68
CA PRO A 167 7.48 -10.92 19.19
C PRO A 167 7.04 -9.94 20.29
N VAL A 168 7.97 -9.39 21.06
CA VAL A 168 7.68 -8.40 22.12
C VAL A 168 7.31 -7.07 21.49
N GLU A 169 8.06 -6.62 20.50
CA GLU A 169 7.72 -5.39 19.77
C GLU A 169 6.39 -5.52 19.02
N THR A 170 6.15 -6.67 18.39
CA THR A 170 4.87 -6.96 17.71
C THR A 170 3.69 -6.88 18.68
N SER A 171 3.84 -7.43 19.89
CA SER A 171 2.79 -7.40 20.92
C SER A 171 2.50 -5.96 21.40
N LYS A 172 3.55 -5.16 21.62
CA LYS A 172 3.43 -3.73 21.98
C LYS A 172 2.74 -2.93 20.87
N ALA A 173 3.11 -3.18 19.61
CA ALA A 173 2.54 -2.53 18.45
C ALA A 173 1.03 -2.82 18.32
N ILE A 174 0.61 -4.08 18.50
CA ILE A 174 -0.82 -4.45 18.49
C ILE A 174 -1.60 -3.73 19.59
N PHE A 175 -1.08 -3.70 20.82
CA PHE A 175 -1.73 -2.97 21.92
C PHE A 175 -1.88 -1.47 21.61
N TRP A 176 -0.80 -0.86 21.12
CA TRP A 176 -0.80 0.56 20.74
C TRP A 176 -1.82 0.84 19.64
N MET A 177 -1.85 0.04 18.57
CA MET A 177 -2.77 0.22 17.45
C MET A 177 -4.25 0.08 17.86
N ARG A 178 -4.58 -0.89 18.73
CA ARG A 178 -5.95 -1.02 19.28
C ARG A 178 -6.33 0.18 20.13
N LYS A 179 -5.39 0.69 20.94
CA LYS A 179 -5.61 1.95 21.68
C LYS A 179 -5.85 3.11 20.71
N MET A 180 -5.09 3.19 19.61
CA MET A 180 -5.29 4.21 18.60
C MET A 180 -6.65 4.12 17.91
N ASN A 181 -7.12 2.93 17.56
CA ASN A 181 -8.46 2.77 16.99
C ASN A 181 -9.57 3.21 17.94
N LYS A 182 -9.40 3.00 19.26
CA LYS A 182 -10.32 3.53 20.29
C LYS A 182 -10.32 5.06 20.33
N ILE A 183 -9.14 5.67 20.36
CA ILE A 183 -9.01 7.15 20.31
C ILE A 183 -9.62 7.69 19.01
N PHE A 184 -9.41 6.99 17.90
CA PHE A 184 -9.93 7.40 16.61
C PHE A 184 -11.45 7.40 16.56
N ILE A 185 -12.09 6.34 17.08
CA ILE A 185 -13.55 6.29 17.09
C ILE A 185 -14.17 7.29 18.07
N GLU A 186 -13.50 7.58 19.20
CA GLU A 186 -13.90 8.66 20.11
C GLU A 186 -13.84 10.02 19.42
N PHE A 187 -12.75 10.32 18.73
CA PHE A 187 -12.63 11.52 17.89
C PHE A 187 -13.78 11.62 16.89
N LEU A 188 -14.05 10.55 16.14
CA LEU A 188 -15.11 10.56 15.12
C LEU A 188 -16.47 10.87 15.77
N ARG A 189 -16.83 10.19 16.86
CA ARG A 189 -18.08 10.41 17.61
C ARG A 189 -18.25 11.83 18.12
N GLU A 190 -17.17 12.42 18.61
CA GLU A 190 -17.22 13.74 19.25
C GLU A 190 -17.18 14.91 18.25
N ARG A 191 -16.50 14.73 17.10
CA ARG A 191 -16.12 15.85 16.23
C ARG A 191 -16.71 15.78 14.83
N ILE A 192 -17.09 14.60 14.36
CA ILE A 192 -17.49 14.40 12.97
C ILE A 192 -18.98 14.04 12.90
N PRO A 193 -19.84 14.95 12.39
CA PRO A 193 -21.25 14.66 12.18
C PRO A 193 -21.46 13.39 11.34
N GLY A 194 -22.40 12.56 11.78
CA GLY A 194 -22.69 11.25 11.17
C GLY A 194 -21.98 10.08 11.85
N PHE A 195 -21.04 10.33 12.75
CA PHE A 195 -20.35 9.26 13.52
C PHE A 195 -20.82 9.16 14.97
N GLU A 196 -21.87 9.85 15.39
CA GLU A 196 -22.30 9.92 16.80
C GLU A 196 -22.57 8.53 17.39
N ASN A 197 -23.12 7.62 16.57
CA ASN A 197 -23.43 6.24 16.94
C ASN A 197 -22.40 5.23 16.43
N ALA A 198 -21.26 5.70 15.90
CA ALA A 198 -20.29 4.82 15.26
C ALA A 198 -19.70 3.80 16.25
N TYR A 199 -19.44 2.56 15.87
CA TYR A 199 -18.79 1.55 16.73
C TYR A 199 -17.83 0.68 15.92
N ILE A 200 -16.86 0.05 16.58
CA ILE A 200 -15.95 -0.91 15.93
C ILE A 200 -16.70 -2.24 15.78
N ILE A 201 -16.90 -2.69 14.53
CA ILE A 201 -17.46 -4.00 14.22
C ILE A 201 -16.40 -5.08 14.42
N ILE A 202 -15.23 -4.88 13.80
CA ILE A 202 -14.11 -5.83 13.85
C ILE A 202 -12.80 -5.08 13.66
N GLU A 203 -11.76 -5.49 14.38
CA GLU A 203 -10.39 -5.10 14.12
C GLU A 203 -9.65 -6.29 13.49
N ALA A 204 -8.65 -6.00 12.66
CA ALA A 204 -7.78 -7.05 12.15
C ALA A 204 -7.18 -7.86 13.33
N PRO A 205 -7.20 -9.20 13.28
CA PRO A 205 -6.70 -10.03 14.39
C PRO A 205 -5.18 -9.90 14.55
N THR A 206 -4.48 -9.62 13.45
CA THR A 206 -3.03 -9.43 13.37
C THR A 206 -2.71 -8.07 12.78
N LEU A 207 -1.53 -7.56 13.10
CA LEU A 207 -1.01 -6.33 12.52
C LEU A 207 -0.39 -6.62 11.13
N PRO A 208 -1.00 -6.20 10.02
CA PRO A 208 -0.42 -6.41 8.70
C PRO A 208 0.86 -5.58 8.56
N THR A 209 1.97 -6.27 8.35
CA THR A 209 3.29 -5.69 8.17
C THR A 209 3.48 -5.28 6.72
N ARG A 210 4.25 -4.21 6.47
CA ARG A 210 4.58 -3.80 5.10
C ARG A 210 5.94 -4.30 4.64
N GLU A 211 6.83 -4.56 5.60
CA GLU A 211 8.20 -4.96 5.32
C GLU A 211 8.71 -5.93 6.38
N SER A 212 9.69 -6.76 5.99
CA SER A 212 10.50 -7.52 6.92
C SER A 212 11.90 -7.74 6.37
N ARG A 213 12.61 -8.78 6.85
CA ARG A 213 13.88 -9.23 6.25
C ARG A 213 13.67 -9.45 4.75
N ARG A 214 14.46 -8.76 3.93
CA ARG A 214 14.60 -9.01 2.51
C ARG A 214 15.94 -9.65 2.24
N ILE A 215 15.98 -10.71 1.45
CA ILE A 215 17.25 -11.30 1.04
C ILE A 215 18.05 -10.30 0.20
N ILE A 216 19.38 -10.39 0.28
CA ILE A 216 20.25 -9.87 -0.77
C ILE A 216 20.41 -11.01 -1.77
N GLY A 217 19.75 -10.88 -2.91
CA GLY A 217 19.81 -11.83 -4.01
C GLY A 217 20.96 -11.55 -4.98
N GLU A 218 21.11 -12.40 -6.00
CA GLU A 218 22.10 -12.23 -7.08
C GLU A 218 21.97 -10.87 -7.79
N TYR A 219 20.79 -10.23 -7.70
CA TYR A 219 20.56 -8.84 -8.03
C TYR A 219 19.63 -8.17 -7.02
N ILE A 220 19.79 -6.86 -6.83
CA ILE A 220 18.83 -6.03 -6.10
C ILE A 220 18.16 -5.14 -7.13
N LEU A 221 16.87 -5.33 -7.36
CA LEU A 221 16.11 -4.46 -8.25
C LEU A 221 15.86 -3.12 -7.58
N THR A 222 16.21 -2.04 -8.28
CA THR A 222 16.25 -0.69 -7.71
C THR A 222 15.15 0.20 -8.26
N GLU A 223 14.78 1.24 -7.52
CA GLU A 223 13.88 2.30 -7.98
C GLU A 223 14.29 2.87 -9.33
N GLN A 224 15.61 3.05 -9.55
CA GLN A 224 16.11 3.55 -10.82
C GLN A 224 15.82 2.59 -11.98
N ASP A 225 16.00 1.28 -11.77
CA ASP A 225 15.66 0.27 -12.79
C ASP A 225 14.17 0.34 -13.17
N ALA A 226 13.28 0.61 -12.21
CA ALA A 226 11.85 0.75 -12.47
C ALA A 226 11.48 2.08 -13.14
N ILE A 227 12.11 3.19 -12.73
CA ILE A 227 11.91 4.51 -13.35
C ILE A 227 12.35 4.48 -14.83
N GLU A 228 13.47 3.82 -15.12
CA GLU A 228 14.01 3.65 -16.46
C GLU A 228 13.30 2.57 -17.27
N ALA A 229 12.33 1.87 -16.67
CA ALA A 229 11.64 0.72 -17.26
C ALA A 229 12.62 -0.29 -17.88
N LYS A 230 13.71 -0.57 -17.15
CA LYS A 230 14.82 -1.38 -17.63
C LYS A 230 14.35 -2.77 -18.01
N GLN A 231 14.90 -3.26 -19.13
CA GLN A 231 14.68 -4.61 -19.61
C GLN A 231 15.78 -5.54 -19.10
N PHE A 232 15.41 -6.78 -18.76
CA PHE A 232 16.32 -7.80 -18.27
C PHE A 232 16.25 -9.07 -19.11
N PRO A 233 17.40 -9.67 -19.47
CA PRO A 233 17.43 -10.90 -20.28
C PRO A 233 16.81 -12.10 -19.55
N ASP A 234 16.76 -12.04 -18.22
CA ASP A 234 16.19 -13.06 -17.34
C ASP A 234 14.83 -12.65 -16.75
N VAL A 235 14.05 -11.84 -17.48
CA VAL A 235 12.69 -11.45 -17.05
C VAL A 235 11.80 -12.66 -16.77
N ILE A 236 11.05 -12.60 -15.66
CA ILE A 236 10.06 -13.61 -15.22
C ILE A 236 8.66 -13.02 -15.03
N GLY A 237 8.50 -11.74 -15.32
CA GLY A 237 7.21 -11.07 -15.43
C GLY A 237 7.37 -9.56 -15.46
N LYS A 238 6.25 -8.88 -15.72
CA LYS A 238 6.18 -7.42 -15.73
C LYS A 238 5.49 -6.92 -14.47
N SER A 239 6.10 -5.94 -13.83
CA SER A 239 5.39 -5.15 -12.84
C SER A 239 4.47 -4.13 -13.51
N GLY A 240 3.33 -3.80 -12.89
CA GLY A 240 2.48 -2.69 -13.31
C GLY A 240 3.11 -1.30 -13.08
N ALA A 241 2.46 -0.28 -13.63
CA ALA A 241 2.77 1.13 -13.40
C ALA A 241 2.11 1.63 -12.10
N GLY A 242 2.75 2.59 -11.43
CA GLY A 242 2.28 3.24 -10.22
C GLY A 242 2.38 4.76 -10.32
N PHE A 243 2.30 5.46 -9.18
CA PHE A 243 2.28 6.93 -9.20
C PHE A 243 3.61 7.51 -9.69
N VAL A 244 4.75 6.96 -9.26
CA VAL A 244 6.08 7.43 -9.69
C VAL A 244 6.56 6.68 -10.94
N ILE A 245 6.29 5.38 -11.00
CA ILE A 245 6.73 4.50 -12.07
C ILE A 245 5.67 4.53 -13.17
N LYS A 246 5.97 5.23 -14.26
CA LYS A 246 4.98 5.52 -15.32
C LYS A 246 4.76 4.38 -16.31
N ARG A 247 5.70 3.43 -16.38
CA ARG A 247 5.66 2.33 -17.35
C ARG A 247 5.86 1.00 -16.64
N PRO A 248 5.27 -0.09 -17.16
CA PRO A 248 5.60 -1.42 -16.70
C PRO A 248 7.10 -1.71 -16.88
N PHE A 249 7.69 -2.47 -15.97
CA PHE A 249 9.12 -2.79 -16.00
C PHE A 249 9.36 -4.26 -15.68
N ASP A 250 10.55 -4.76 -16.04
CA ASP A 250 10.89 -6.16 -15.91
C ASP A 250 11.19 -6.56 -14.47
N ILE A 251 10.72 -7.73 -14.08
CA ILE A 251 11.08 -8.42 -12.85
C ILE A 251 12.09 -9.51 -13.23
N PRO A 252 13.38 -9.39 -12.90
CA PRO A 252 14.38 -10.37 -13.30
C PRO A 252 14.48 -11.56 -12.35
N TYR A 253 14.64 -12.79 -12.86
CA TYR A 253 14.68 -14.05 -12.10
C TYR A 253 15.66 -14.02 -10.93
N ARG A 254 16.84 -13.43 -11.16
CA ARG A 254 17.93 -13.35 -10.19
C ARG A 254 17.60 -12.63 -8.88
N ILE A 255 16.49 -11.87 -8.79
CA ILE A 255 16.04 -11.29 -7.51
C ILE A 255 15.50 -12.35 -6.53
N LEU A 256 15.08 -13.51 -7.05
CA LEU A 256 14.55 -14.62 -6.25
C LEU A 256 15.65 -15.49 -5.64
N LEU A 257 16.90 -15.31 -6.08
CA LEU A 257 18.02 -16.20 -5.77
C LEU A 257 18.91 -15.57 -4.70
N PRO A 258 18.94 -16.08 -3.45
CA PRO A 258 19.79 -15.51 -2.39
C PRO A 258 21.28 -15.60 -2.73
N LYS A 259 22.08 -14.57 -2.42
CA LYS A 259 23.54 -14.67 -2.55
C LYS A 259 24.11 -15.73 -1.61
N ASN A 260 25.22 -16.34 -2.02
CA ASN A 260 26.03 -17.29 -1.25
C ASN A 260 25.35 -18.62 -0.86
N ILE A 261 24.03 -18.75 -1.05
CA ILE A 261 23.26 -19.96 -0.76
C ILE A 261 22.67 -20.47 -2.06
N ASP A 262 22.78 -21.77 -2.30
CA ASP A 262 22.15 -22.43 -3.44
C ASP A 262 20.95 -23.29 -2.99
N ASN A 263 20.17 -23.78 -3.95
CA ASN A 263 19.00 -24.65 -3.71
C ASN A 263 17.88 -24.02 -2.86
N ILE A 264 17.79 -22.68 -2.85
CA ILE A 264 16.71 -21.93 -2.22
C ILE A 264 16.23 -20.85 -3.19
N ILE A 265 14.90 -20.74 -3.35
CA ILE A 265 14.23 -19.64 -4.05
C ILE A 265 13.39 -18.87 -3.03
N VAL A 266 13.40 -17.54 -3.10
CA VAL A 266 12.67 -16.66 -2.19
C VAL A 266 11.78 -15.72 -2.99
N ALA A 267 10.47 -15.78 -2.74
CA ALA A 267 9.46 -14.98 -3.45
C ALA A 267 8.57 -14.18 -2.47
N GLY A 268 7.86 -13.18 -3.01
CA GLY A 268 6.98 -12.28 -2.25
C GLY A 268 7.73 -11.12 -1.59
N ARG A 269 7.19 -10.58 -0.49
CA ARG A 269 7.71 -9.37 0.19
C ARG A 269 9.16 -9.44 0.68
N CYS A 270 9.75 -10.64 0.75
CA CYS A 270 11.12 -10.86 1.21
C CYS A 270 12.15 -10.97 0.08
N VAL A 271 11.73 -10.72 -1.17
CA VAL A 271 12.57 -10.74 -2.36
C VAL A 271 13.62 -9.61 -2.38
N SER A 272 14.63 -9.76 -3.24
CA SER A 272 15.76 -8.82 -3.36
C SER A 272 15.41 -7.57 -4.17
N VAL A 273 14.84 -6.59 -3.48
CA VAL A 273 14.54 -5.24 -3.98
C VAL A 273 15.08 -4.20 -3.00
N ASP A 274 15.33 -2.99 -3.48
CA ASP A 274 15.57 -1.86 -2.59
C ASP A 274 14.30 -1.50 -1.77
N ASP A 275 14.47 -0.66 -0.75
CA ASP A 275 13.34 -0.26 0.08
C ASP A 275 12.32 0.51 -0.75
N ALA A 276 12.76 1.46 -1.59
CA ALA A 276 11.89 2.32 -2.38
C ALA A 276 10.85 1.54 -3.22
N ILE A 277 11.24 0.43 -3.87
CA ILE A 277 10.34 -0.40 -4.69
C ILE A 277 9.43 -1.34 -3.88
N LEU A 278 9.87 -1.78 -2.69
CA LEU A 278 9.12 -2.80 -1.94
C LEU A 278 7.68 -2.35 -1.61
N GLY A 279 7.50 -1.10 -1.18
CA GLY A 279 6.17 -0.59 -0.87
C GLY A 279 6.12 0.63 0.03
N HIS A 280 7.02 1.58 -0.13
CA HIS A 280 7.04 2.81 0.67
C HIS A 280 6.44 3.99 -0.09
N GLY A 281 5.46 4.66 0.52
CA GLY A 281 4.68 5.71 -0.11
C GLY A 281 3.86 5.21 -1.30
N PHE A 282 3.44 6.12 -2.17
CA PHE A 282 2.67 5.84 -3.39
C PHE A 282 3.46 5.09 -4.49
N ARG A 283 4.61 4.49 -4.15
CA ARG A 283 5.45 3.71 -5.07
C ARG A 283 5.09 2.22 -5.07
N PHE A 284 3.87 1.87 -4.65
CA PHE A 284 3.41 0.50 -4.35
C PHE A 284 3.59 -0.48 -5.49
N VAL A 285 4.73 -1.19 -5.51
CA VAL A 285 4.98 -2.13 -6.59
C VAL A 285 5.06 -3.57 -6.11
N PHE A 286 6.04 -3.92 -5.28
CA PHE A 286 6.35 -5.34 -5.04
C PHE A 286 5.52 -6.03 -3.95
N ARG A 287 4.80 -5.26 -3.12
CA ARG A 287 3.84 -5.80 -2.14
C ARG A 287 2.41 -5.97 -2.67
N CYS A 288 2.17 -5.62 -3.94
CA CYS A 288 0.84 -5.73 -4.55
C CYS A 288 0.55 -7.19 -4.94
N GLU A 289 -0.73 -7.57 -4.92
CA GLU A 289 -1.17 -8.95 -5.17
C GLU A 289 -0.70 -9.46 -6.53
N GLY A 290 -0.83 -8.65 -7.59
CA GLY A 290 -0.37 -9.01 -8.93
C GLY A 290 1.12 -9.39 -8.99
N VAL A 291 1.99 -8.60 -8.35
CA VAL A 291 3.43 -8.93 -8.32
C VAL A 291 3.70 -10.16 -7.46
N CYS A 292 2.98 -10.34 -6.35
CA CYS A 292 3.12 -11.54 -5.52
C CYS A 292 2.73 -12.82 -6.30
N LEU A 293 1.70 -12.76 -7.15
CA LEU A 293 1.31 -13.85 -8.03
C LEU A 293 2.42 -14.17 -9.03
N ILE A 294 2.97 -13.16 -9.72
CA ILE A 294 4.08 -13.32 -10.67
C ILE A 294 5.29 -13.98 -10.00
N LEU A 295 5.72 -13.45 -8.84
CA LEU A 295 6.88 -13.97 -8.11
C LEU A 295 6.64 -15.42 -7.66
N GLY A 296 5.42 -15.74 -7.21
CA GLY A 296 5.04 -17.07 -6.75
C GLY A 296 5.02 -18.09 -7.89
N GLU A 297 4.41 -17.74 -9.03
CA GLU A 297 4.37 -18.57 -10.23
C GLU A 297 5.78 -18.84 -10.77
N ALA A 298 6.58 -17.80 -10.97
CA ALA A 298 7.96 -17.92 -11.43
C ALA A 298 8.81 -18.77 -10.49
N ALA A 299 8.71 -18.56 -9.17
CA ALA A 299 9.45 -19.33 -8.18
C ALA A 299 9.03 -20.82 -8.16
N GLY A 300 7.73 -21.09 -8.22
CA GLY A 300 7.19 -22.45 -8.25
C GLY A 300 7.61 -23.21 -9.50
N THR A 301 7.46 -22.59 -10.67
CA THR A 301 7.88 -23.16 -11.96
C THR A 301 9.40 -23.42 -11.98
N ALA A 302 10.20 -22.46 -11.51
CA ALA A 302 11.65 -22.64 -11.42
C ALA A 302 12.05 -23.78 -10.47
N ALA A 303 11.41 -23.90 -9.31
CA ALA A 303 11.66 -24.99 -8.37
C ALA A 303 11.31 -26.36 -8.98
N ALA A 304 10.18 -26.46 -9.67
CA ALA A 304 9.74 -27.69 -10.32
C ALA A 304 10.70 -28.14 -11.44
N LEU A 305 11.12 -27.19 -12.30
CA LEU A 305 12.10 -27.46 -13.35
C LEU A 305 13.47 -27.85 -12.78
N SER A 306 13.95 -27.12 -11.77
CA SER A 306 15.22 -27.41 -11.08
C SER A 306 15.23 -28.82 -10.51
N SER A 307 14.16 -29.21 -9.79
CA SER A 307 14.02 -30.55 -9.22
C SER A 307 13.95 -31.63 -10.30
N ARG A 308 13.26 -31.39 -11.42
CA ARG A 308 13.12 -32.37 -12.52
C ARG A 308 14.43 -32.61 -13.25
N LEU A 309 15.22 -31.56 -13.44
CA LEU A 309 16.48 -31.61 -14.19
C LEU A 309 17.69 -31.95 -13.31
N GLY A 310 17.52 -32.02 -11.99
CA GLY A 310 18.62 -32.25 -11.05
C GLY A 310 19.64 -31.11 -11.02
N VAL A 311 19.21 -29.88 -11.35
CA VAL A 311 20.04 -28.68 -11.31
C VAL A 311 19.57 -27.77 -10.19
N SER A 312 20.47 -26.97 -9.62
CA SER A 312 20.06 -25.98 -8.63
C SER A 312 19.37 -24.78 -9.30
N PRO A 313 18.51 -24.03 -8.58
CA PRO A 313 17.82 -22.87 -9.13
C PRO A 313 18.73 -21.80 -9.75
N LYS A 314 19.97 -21.67 -9.26
CA LYS A 314 20.99 -20.78 -9.83
C LYS A 314 21.57 -21.27 -11.16
N LYS A 315 21.52 -22.57 -11.41
CA LYS A 315 22.01 -23.21 -12.64
C LYS A 315 20.89 -23.51 -13.64
N LEU A 316 19.64 -23.21 -13.29
CA LEU A 316 18.50 -23.39 -14.17
C LEU A 316 18.64 -22.49 -15.41
N ASP A 317 18.44 -23.07 -16.59
CA ASP A 317 18.37 -22.28 -17.83
C ASP A 317 17.12 -21.39 -17.80
N VAL A 318 17.33 -20.08 -17.72
CA VAL A 318 16.25 -19.10 -17.65
C VAL A 318 15.41 -19.10 -18.92
N LYS A 319 15.95 -19.46 -20.10
CA LYS A 319 15.16 -19.55 -21.32
C LYS A 319 14.11 -20.65 -21.24
N LEU A 320 14.45 -21.77 -20.61
CA LEU A 320 13.50 -22.84 -20.34
C LEU A 320 12.41 -22.38 -19.37
N LEU A 321 12.78 -21.68 -18.29
CA LEU A 321 11.83 -21.09 -17.36
C LEU A 321 10.88 -20.12 -18.06
N GLN A 322 11.40 -19.19 -18.85
CA GLN A 322 10.63 -18.21 -19.61
C GLN A 322 9.66 -18.88 -20.59
N LYS A 323 10.13 -19.90 -21.32
CA LYS A 323 9.28 -20.68 -22.21
C LYS A 323 8.11 -21.32 -21.44
N THR A 324 8.38 -21.97 -20.32
CA THR A 324 7.33 -22.61 -19.50
C THR A 324 6.35 -21.58 -18.94
N LEU A 325 6.82 -20.42 -18.49
CA LEU A 325 5.96 -19.34 -18.00
C LEU A 325 5.06 -18.78 -19.12
N LEU A 326 5.58 -18.60 -20.34
CA LEU A 326 4.77 -18.19 -21.49
C LEU A 326 3.71 -19.24 -21.86
N GLU A 327 4.06 -20.53 -21.82
CA GLU A 327 3.11 -21.64 -22.03
C GLU A 327 2.01 -21.68 -20.95
N GLN A 328 2.31 -21.18 -19.74
CA GLN A 328 1.35 -21.01 -18.64
C GLN A 328 0.49 -19.73 -18.76
N GLY A 329 0.77 -18.87 -19.75
CA GLY A 329 0.04 -17.62 -19.98
C GLY A 329 0.63 -16.40 -19.25
N ALA A 330 1.83 -16.50 -18.70
CA ALA A 330 2.48 -15.39 -18.01
C ALA A 330 2.91 -14.25 -18.96
N LEU A 331 2.80 -13.02 -18.48
CA LEU A 331 3.17 -11.81 -19.23
C LEU A 331 4.65 -11.44 -19.01
N LEU A 332 5.54 -11.86 -19.92
CA LEU A 332 6.99 -11.57 -19.80
C LEU A 332 7.44 -10.38 -20.64
N PHE A 333 6.97 -10.31 -21.89
CA PHE A 333 7.36 -9.28 -22.86
C PHE A 333 6.14 -8.41 -23.19
N LEU A 334 6.37 -7.12 -23.44
CA LEU A 334 5.40 -6.22 -24.07
C LEU A 334 5.77 -6.17 -25.55
N GLU A 335 4.92 -6.72 -26.42
CA GLU A 335 5.01 -6.42 -27.86
C GLU A 335 4.57 -4.97 -28.10
N ASP A 336 4.96 -4.42 -29.26
CA ASP A 336 4.99 -2.98 -29.63
C ASP A 336 3.96 -2.10 -28.88
N GLU A 337 4.46 -1.03 -28.22
CA GLU A 337 3.77 -0.24 -27.19
C GLU A 337 2.38 0.33 -27.62
N ARG A 338 2.05 0.31 -28.92
CA ARG A 338 0.79 0.84 -29.48
C ARG A 338 -0.37 -0.14 -29.54
N GLU A 339 -0.15 -1.41 -29.89
CA GLU A 339 -1.25 -2.39 -29.96
C GLU A 339 -1.74 -2.79 -28.55
N ARG A 340 -0.83 -2.76 -27.57
CA ARG A 340 -1.15 -3.13 -26.19
C ARG A 340 -1.82 -2.05 -25.35
N GLU A 341 -1.64 -0.77 -25.65
CA GLU A 341 -2.41 0.28 -24.96
C GLU A 341 -3.91 0.10 -25.20
N GLU A 342 -4.29 -0.23 -26.44
CA GLU A 342 -5.66 -0.55 -26.82
C GLU A 342 -6.15 -1.84 -26.12
N GLU A 343 -5.33 -2.89 -26.11
CA GLU A 343 -5.69 -4.20 -25.57
C GLU A 343 -5.78 -4.21 -24.04
N VAL A 344 -4.83 -3.57 -23.34
CA VAL A 344 -4.85 -3.39 -21.87
C VAL A 344 -5.98 -2.44 -21.46
N ARG A 345 -6.24 -1.37 -22.23
CA ARG A 345 -7.39 -0.50 -22.00
C ARG A 345 -8.70 -1.27 -22.18
N ASN A 346 -8.82 -2.09 -23.22
CA ASN A 346 -10.00 -2.93 -23.47
C ASN A 346 -10.16 -4.03 -22.42
N TYR A 347 -9.08 -4.61 -21.90
CA TYR A 347 -9.10 -5.58 -20.80
C TYR A 347 -9.50 -4.93 -19.46
N ILE A 348 -8.99 -3.75 -19.16
CA ILE A 348 -9.39 -2.99 -17.94
C ILE A 348 -10.87 -2.55 -18.05
N LEU A 349 -11.33 -2.18 -19.25
CA LEU A 349 -12.72 -1.80 -19.49
C LEU A 349 -13.68 -3.01 -19.53
N SER A 350 -13.20 -4.20 -19.90
CA SER A 350 -14.02 -5.43 -19.90
C SER A 350 -14.24 -6.01 -18.50
N TYR A 351 -13.44 -5.58 -17.50
CA TYR A 351 -13.65 -5.86 -16.08
C TYR A 351 -14.60 -4.86 -15.38
N GLN A 352 -15.47 -4.16 -16.12
CA GLN A 352 -16.69 -3.63 -15.51
C GLN A 352 -17.55 -4.82 -15.08
N ILE A 353 -17.35 -5.23 -13.83
CA ILE A 353 -18.13 -6.27 -13.16
C ILE A 353 -19.63 -5.94 -13.31
N PRO A 354 -20.46 -6.90 -13.70
CA PRO A 354 -21.89 -6.70 -13.98
C PRO A 354 -22.69 -6.13 -12.80
#